data_AF-A0A958V950-F1
#
_entry.id   AF-A0A958V950-F1
#
_cell.length_a   1.000
_cell.length_b   1.000
_cell.length_c   1.000
_cell.angle_alpha   90.00
_cell.angle_beta   90.00
_cell.angle_gamma   90.00
#
_symmetry.space_group_name_H-M   'P 1'
#
loop_
_entity.id
_entity.type
_entity.pdbx_description
1 polymer ?
#
loop_
_entity_poly.entity_id
_entity_poly.type
_entity_poly.pdbx_seq_one_letter_code
_entity_poly.pdbx_strand_id
1 'polypeptide(L)' 'MTNQAVQIQGLRVSNLADGNLLKKHGLQSIDIITAINGNRISSKNLTTVRQTLQQNPNATITFKRNGKV' A
#
# COMPACT_ATOMS: atom_id res chain seq x y z
N MET A 1 25.71 17.24 -6.33
CA MET A 1 24.25 17.11 -6.11
C MET A 1 23.94 15.62 -6.05
N THR A 2 23.73 15.06 -4.85
CA THR A 2 23.50 13.62 -4.68
C THR A 2 22.10 13.27 -5.14
N ASN A 3 22.02 12.53 -6.25
CA ASN A 3 20.79 11.98 -6.80
C ASN A 3 20.28 10.91 -5.82
N GLN A 4 19.52 11.31 -4.81
CA GLN A 4 18.84 10.36 -3.93
C GLN A 4 17.75 9.68 -4.77
N ALA A 5 18.07 8.50 -5.29
CA ALA A 5 17.07 7.61 -5.86
C ALA A 5 15.95 7.47 -4.82
N VAL A 6 14.80 8.08 -5.10
CA VAL A 6 13.65 8.04 -4.20
C VAL A 6 13.20 6.59 -4.14
N GLN A 7 13.67 5.88 -3.11
CA GLN A 7 13.25 4.51 -2.87
C GLN A 7 11.83 4.56 -2.33
N ILE A 8 10.88 4.18 -3.18
CA ILE A 8 9.50 3.95 -2.75
C ILE A 8 9.50 2.70 -1.89
N GLN A 9 9.40 2.89 -0.58
CA GLN A 9 9.36 1.83 0.41
C GLN A 9 7.92 1.35 0.70
N GLY A 10 6.91 2.05 0.18
CA GLY A 10 5.50 1.74 0.34
C GLY A 10 4.57 2.84 -0.16
N LEU A 11 3.26 2.58 -0.10
CA LEU A 11 2.19 3.54 -0.39
C LEU A 11 1.55 4.02 0.91
N ARG A 12 1.53 5.33 1.14
CA ARG A 12 0.79 5.93 2.25
C ARG A 12 -0.69 5.98 1.91
N VAL A 13 -1.52 5.54 2.85
CA VAL A 13 -2.97 5.68 2.74
C VAL A 13 -3.34 7.14 2.99
N SER A 14 -3.76 7.87 1.96
CA SER A 14 -4.08 9.30 2.09
C SER A 14 -5.55 9.56 2.45
N ASN A 15 -6.47 8.84 1.78
CA ASN A 15 -7.90 8.97 2.01
C ASN A 15 -8.60 7.63 1.75
N LEU A 16 -9.47 7.21 2.66
CA LEU A 16 -10.31 6.03 2.52
C LEU A 16 -11.77 6.49 2.48
N ALA A 17 -12.46 6.24 1.38
CA ALA A 17 -13.89 6.50 1.28
C ALA A 17 -14.67 5.70 2.36
N ASP A 18 -15.72 6.29 2.89
CA ASP A 18 -16.57 5.63 3.87
C ASP A 18 -17.25 4.39 3.26
N GLY A 19 -17.28 3.31 4.05
CA GLY A 19 -17.79 2.01 3.60
C GLY A 19 -16.82 1.20 2.73
N ASN A 20 -15.60 1.70 2.44
CA ASN A 20 -14.64 0.92 1.66
C ASN A 20 -14.19 -0.36 2.41
N LEU A 21 -13.87 -1.40 1.64
CA LEU A 21 -13.46 -2.70 2.17
C LEU A 21 -12.21 -2.56 3.05
N LEU A 22 -11.25 -1.73 2.66
CA LEU A 22 -9.99 -1.56 3.37
C LEU A 22 -10.18 -1.05 4.81
N LYS A 23 -11.08 -0.08 5.03
CA LYS A 23 -11.44 0.48 6.33
C LYS A 23 -12.22 -0.55 7.17
N LYS A 24 -13.09 -1.34 6.55
CA LYS A 24 -13.76 -2.49 7.20
C LYS A 24 -12.78 -3.57 7.66
N HIS A 25 -11.69 -3.77 6.90
CA HIS A 25 -10.60 -4.67 7.26
C HIS A 25 -9.53 -4.02 8.16
N GLY A 26 -9.81 -2.83 8.70
CA GLY A 26 -9.00 -2.20 9.73
C GLY A 26 -7.81 -1.38 9.22
N LEU A 27 -7.69 -1.14 7.91
CA LEU A 27 -6.71 -0.22 7.34
C LEU A 27 -7.05 1.23 7.74
N GLN A 28 -6.03 2.02 8.03
CA GLN A 28 -6.15 3.40 8.50
C GLN A 28 -5.31 4.35 7.63
N SER A 29 -5.66 5.64 7.62
CA SER A 29 -4.92 6.69 6.90
C SER A 29 -3.49 6.93 7.42
N ILE A 30 -3.11 6.31 8.54
CA ILE A 30 -1.74 6.34 9.06
C ILE A 30 -0.89 5.17 8.56
N ASP A 31 -1.49 4.20 7.86
CA ASP A 31 -0.80 3.00 7.41
C ASP A 31 0.04 3.26 6.16
N ILE A 32 1.14 2.53 6.06
CA ILE A 32 2.00 2.49 4.88
C ILE A 32 1.97 1.07 4.33
N ILE A 33 1.32 0.87 3.19
CA ILE A 33 1.29 -0.42 2.51
C ILE A 33 2.69 -0.70 1.95
N THR A 34 3.27 -1.84 2.31
CA THR A 34 4.63 -2.24 1.92
C THR A 34 4.65 -3.45 0.98
N ALA A 35 3.60 -4.27 0.98
CA ALA A 35 3.45 -5.38 0.04
C ALA A 35 1.98 -5.72 -0.22
N ILE A 36 1.73 -6.38 -1.36
CA ILE A 36 0.42 -6.91 -1.75
C ILE A 36 0.62 -8.33 -2.29
N ASN A 37 -0.12 -9.30 -1.76
CA ASN A 37 0.05 -10.73 -2.04
C ASN A 37 1.50 -11.20 -1.86
N GLY A 38 2.22 -10.65 -0.87
CA GLY A 38 3.63 -10.92 -0.63
C GLY A 38 4.61 -10.17 -1.54
N ASN A 39 4.13 -9.48 -2.59
CA ASN A 39 4.98 -8.70 -3.50
C ASN A 39 5.25 -7.30 -2.95
N ARG A 40 6.52 -6.95 -2.72
CA ARG A 40 6.91 -5.63 -2.21
C ARG A 40 6.58 -4.52 -3.20
N ILE A 41 6.09 -3.41 -2.68
CA ILE A 41 5.83 -2.21 -3.47
C ILE A 41 7.16 -1.50 -3.79
N SER A 42 7.28 -1.01 -5.02
CA SER A 42 8.38 -0.18 -5.51
C SER A 42 7.86 0.80 -6.57
N SER A 43 8.69 1.76 -6.99
CA SER A 43 8.34 2.69 -8.08
C SER A 43 8.06 2.00 -9.41
N LYS A 44 8.61 0.80 -9.63
CA LYS A 44 8.49 0.07 -10.89
C LYS A 44 7.18 -0.69 -11.04
N ASN A 45 6.48 -1.00 -9.94
CA ASN A 45 5.30 -1.87 -9.93
C ASN A 45 4.02 -1.19 -9.41
N LEU A 46 4.00 0.14 -9.30
CA LEU A 46 2.84 0.90 -8.83
C LEU A 46 1.57 0.63 -9.65
N THR A 47 1.70 0.54 -10.98
CA THR A 47 0.57 0.26 -11.87
C THR A 47 -0.02 -1.12 -11.61
N THR A 48 0.82 -2.15 -11.49
CA THR A 48 0.41 -3.52 -11.20
C THR A 48 -0.22 -3.64 -9.82
N VAL A 49 0.35 -2.97 -8.82
CA VAL A 49 -0.20 -2.86 -7.46
C VAL A 49 -1.63 -2.31 -7.49
N ARG A 50 -1.85 -1.22 -8.22
CA ARG A 50 -3.19 -0.62 -8.36
C ARG A 50 -4.18 -1.57 -9.05
N GLN A 51 -3.76 -2.22 -10.14
CA GLN A 51 -4.62 -3.19 -10.84
C GLN A 51 -5.01 -4.36 -9.93
N THR A 52 -4.06 -4.92 -9.19
CA THR A 52 -4.33 -6.02 -8.24
C THR A 52 -5.36 -5.61 -7.18
N LEU A 53 -5.27 -4.41 -6.61
CA LEU A 53 -6.24 -3.94 -5.62
C LEU A 53 -7.64 -3.69 -6.21
N GLN A 54 -7.73 -3.34 -7.49
CA GLN A 54 -9.01 -3.12 -8.18
C GLN A 54 -9.66 -4.42 -8.64
N GLN A 55 -8.86 -5.38 -9.11
CA GLN A 55 -9.34 -6.62 -9.74
C GLN A 55 -9.44 -7.78 -8.75
N ASN A 56 -8.69 -7.75 -7.65
CA ASN A 56 -8.67 -8.82 -6.66
C ASN A 56 -9.13 -8.30 -5.30
N PRO A 57 -10.43 -8.41 -4.97
CA PRO A 57 -10.97 -7.97 -3.69
C PRO A 57 -10.45 -8.79 -2.50
N ASN A 58 -9.84 -9.96 -2.74
CA ASN A 58 -9.27 -10.84 -1.73
C ASN A 58 -7.74 -10.71 -1.61
N ALA A 59 -7.15 -9.64 -2.15
CA ALA A 59 -5.71 -9.43 -2.06
C ALA A 59 -5.26 -9.25 -0.60
N THR A 60 -4.16 -9.92 -0.24
CA THR A 60 -3.53 -9.77 1.08
C THR A 60 -2.67 -8.52 1.09
N ILE A 61 -2.92 -7.60 2.02
CA ILE A 61 -2.16 -6.35 2.14
C ILE A 61 -1.25 -6.43 3.37
N THR A 62 0.03 -6.16 3.16
CA THR A 62 1.00 -5.97 4.26
C THR A 62 1.26 -4.48 4.43
N PHE A 63 1.01 -3.96 5.62
CA PHE A 63 1.19 -2.54 5.92
C PHE A 63 2.03 -2.35 7.18
N LYS A 64 2.62 -1.16 7.30
CA LYS A 64 3.27 -0.70 8.51
C LYS A 64 2.37 0.30 9.22
N ARG A 65 2.16 0.10 10.53
CA ARG A 65 1.48 1.04 11.42
C ARG A 65 2.42 1.43 12.55
N ASN A 66 2.64 2.72 12.75
CA ASN A 66 3.53 3.25 13.80
C ASN A 66 4.95 2.62 13.77
N GLY A 67 5.46 2.35 12.57
CA GLY A 67 6.79 1.76 12.36
C GLY A 67 6.86 0.23 12.50
N LYS A 68 5.78 -0.45 12.88
CA LYS A 68 5.68 -1.91 12.98
C LYS A 68 4.96 -2.48 11.77
N VAL A 69 5.47 -3.59 11.21
CA VAL A 69 4.81 -4.39 10.15
C VAL A 69 3.82 -5.34 10.80
#